data_AF-A0A0C2BH50-F1
#
_entry.id   AF-A0A0C2BH50-F1
#
_cell.length_a   1.000
_cell.length_b   1.000
_cell.length_c   1.000
_cell.angle_alpha   90.00
_cell.angle_beta   90.00
_cell.angle_gamma   90.00
#
_symmetry.space_group_name_H-M   'P 1'
#
loop_
_entity.id
_entity.type
_entity.pdbx_description
1 polymer ?
#
loop_
_entity_poly.entity_id
_entity_poly.type
_entity_poly.pdbx_seq_one_letter_code
_entity_poly.pdbx_strand_id
1 'polypeptide(L)'
;MDSQSSGPGQAGAAQPGLVAGLGGMAKNALALLISRVELAACELGEARDNLARLLLVGALGVLALWLGAACWTALIVVLAWDALGWKILLLVAAFYTLLALAILRHARSMLERDKLSMPATLAELRGDRDALL
;
A
#
# COMPACT_ATOMS: atom_id res chain seq x y z
N MET A 1 67.36 -30.97 -52.80
CA MET A 1 67.36 -30.49 -51.39
C MET A 1 66.13 -29.63 -51.23
N ASP A 2 65.04 -30.28 -50.85
CA ASP A 2 63.71 -29.73 -50.62
C ASP A 2 63.67 -29.02 -49.27
N SER A 3 63.64 -27.69 -49.30
CA SER A 3 63.46 -26.87 -48.10
C SER A 3 61.98 -26.79 -47.75
N GLN A 4 61.56 -27.75 -46.93
CA GLN A 4 60.38 -27.70 -46.09
C GLN A 4 60.43 -26.44 -45.19
N SER A 5 59.46 -25.54 -45.31
CA SER A 5 59.14 -24.55 -44.27
C SER A 5 57.63 -24.30 -44.30
N SER A 6 56.88 -25.05 -43.48
CA SER A 6 56.44 -24.63 -42.15
C SER A 6 55.41 -23.51 -42.23
N GLY A 7 54.14 -23.89 -42.25
CA GLY A 7 53.04 -22.96 -42.02
C GLY A 7 53.06 -22.44 -40.57
N PRO A 8 52.69 -21.17 -40.33
CA PRO A 8 52.39 -20.72 -38.99
C PRO A 8 50.90 -20.88 -38.70
N GLY A 9 50.62 -21.80 -37.79
CA GLY A 9 49.70 -21.66 -36.67
C GLY A 9 48.41 -20.86 -36.89
N GLN A 10 47.32 -21.60 -37.09
CA GLN A 10 46.05 -21.25 -36.46
C GLN A 10 46.25 -21.24 -34.94
N ALA A 11 46.51 -20.08 -34.34
CA ALA A 11 46.47 -19.91 -32.90
C ALA A 11 46.26 -18.44 -32.56
N GLY A 12 44.99 -18.09 -32.30
CA GLY A 12 44.63 -16.73 -31.92
C GLY A 12 43.14 -16.54 -31.68
N ALA A 13 42.42 -17.59 -31.28
CA ALA A 13 41.11 -17.42 -30.66
C ALA A 13 41.37 -16.79 -29.26
N ALA A 14 41.58 -15.48 -29.26
CA ALA A 14 41.69 -14.68 -28.05
C ALA A 14 40.39 -14.89 -27.27
N GLN A 15 40.48 -15.60 -26.15
CA GLN A 15 39.36 -15.83 -25.24
C GLN A 15 38.72 -14.47 -24.91
N PRO A 16 37.46 -14.23 -25.32
CA PRO A 16 36.77 -12.99 -25.01
C PRO A 16 36.75 -12.83 -23.50
N GLY A 17 37.47 -11.83 -22.99
CA GLY A 17 37.92 -11.78 -21.61
C GLY A 17 36.78 -11.87 -20.60
N LEU A 18 36.99 -12.67 -19.54
CA LEU A 18 36.15 -12.75 -18.34
C LEU A 18 35.76 -11.37 -17.77
N VAL A 19 36.64 -10.38 -17.91
CA VAL A 19 36.40 -8.98 -17.51
C VAL A 19 35.32 -8.31 -18.36
N ALA A 20 35.27 -8.60 -19.67
CA ALA A 20 34.18 -8.17 -20.55
C ALA A 20 32.87 -8.92 -20.24
N GLY A 21 32.96 -10.19 -19.84
CA GLY A 21 31.83 -10.98 -19.33
C GLY A 21 31.22 -10.40 -18.05
N LEU A 22 32.05 -10.00 -17.08
CA LEU A 22 31.61 -9.34 -15.84
C LEU A 22 30.94 -7.98 -16.12
N GLY A 23 31.54 -7.18 -17.00
CA GLY A 23 30.96 -5.89 -17.42
C GLY A 23 29.60 -6.05 -18.10
N GLY A 24 29.43 -7.09 -18.94
CA GLY A 24 28.16 -7.45 -19.55
C GLY A 24 27.11 -7.92 -18.53
N MET A 25 27.51 -8.73 -17.55
CA MET A 25 26.66 -9.19 -16.46
C MET A 25 26.19 -8.05 -15.56
N ALA A 26 27.08 -7.13 -15.19
CA ALA A 26 26.74 -5.95 -14.41
C ALA A 26 25.74 -5.04 -15.14
N LYS A 27 25.93 -4.84 -16.45
CA LYS A 27 25.02 -4.05 -17.27
C LYS A 27 23.64 -4.70 -17.41
N ASN A 28 23.59 -6.02 -17.52
CA ASN A 28 22.34 -6.78 -17.56
C ASN A 28 21.62 -6.74 -16.19
N ALA A 29 22.34 -6.95 -15.10
CA ALA A 29 21.79 -6.85 -13.74
C ALA A 29 21.21 -5.46 -13.46
N LEU A 30 21.91 -4.39 -13.88
CA LEU A 30 21.42 -3.02 -13.76
C LEU A 30 20.16 -2.79 -14.60
N ALA A 31 20.12 -3.30 -15.84
CA ALA A 31 18.95 -3.21 -16.70
C ALA A 31 17.73 -3.93 -16.11
N LEU A 32 17.93 -5.11 -15.51
CA LEU A 32 16.88 -5.85 -14.81
C LEU A 32 16.36 -5.10 -13.58
N LEU A 33 17.25 -4.50 -12.78
CA LEU A 33 16.85 -3.69 -11.62
C LEU A 33 16.01 -2.48 -12.04
N ILE A 34 16.45 -1.76 -13.08
CA ILE A 34 15.70 -0.61 -13.62
C ILE A 34 14.31 -1.04 -14.08
N SER A 35 14.21 -2.14 -14.82
CA SER A 35 12.92 -2.69 -15.28
C SER A 35 12.00 -3.08 -14.12
N ARG A 36 12.53 -3.66 -13.03
CA ARG A 36 11.74 -3.97 -11.82
C ARG A 36 11.25 -2.71 -11.11
N VAL A 37 12.06 -1.66 -11.05
CA VAL A 37 11.67 -0.37 -10.47
C VAL A 37 10.59 0.31 -11.32
N GLU A 38 10.71 0.28 -12.64
CA GLU A 38 9.66 0.77 -13.55
C GLU A 38 8.35 0.03 -13.36
N LEU A 39 8.40 -1.31 -13.24
CA LEU A 39 7.22 -2.12 -12.98
C LEU A 39 6.59 -1.77 -11.62
N ALA A 40 7.40 -1.71 -10.55
CA ALA A 40 6.92 -1.38 -9.21
C ALA A 40 6.33 0.04 -9.15
N ALA A 41 6.93 1.01 -9.84
CA ALA A 41 6.39 2.36 -9.93
C ALA A 41 5.05 2.41 -10.69
N CYS A 42 4.91 1.60 -11.73
CA CYS A 42 3.67 1.46 -12.48
C CYS A 42 2.57 0.80 -11.63
N GLU A 43 2.87 -0.33 -10.99
CA GLU A 43 1.93 -1.05 -10.12
C GLU A 43 1.52 -0.22 -8.90
N LEU A 44 2.45 0.53 -8.30
CA LEU A 44 2.14 1.46 -7.21
C LEU A 44 1.23 2.60 -7.71
N GLY A 45 1.44 3.04 -8.95
CA GLY A 45 0.61 4.01 -9.64
C GLY A 45 -0.81 3.51 -9.90
N GLU A 46 -0.97 2.26 -10.30
CA GLU A 46 -2.29 1.66 -10.48
C GLU A 46 -2.97 1.35 -9.13
N ALA A 47 -2.20 0.92 -8.13
CA ALA A 47 -2.69 0.70 -6.77
C ALA A 47 -3.21 2.00 -6.13
N ARG A 48 -2.52 3.15 -6.30
CA ARG A 48 -3.04 4.44 -5.79
C ARG A 48 -4.33 4.85 -6.49
N ASP A 49 -4.47 4.60 -7.79
CA ASP A 49 -5.62 5.06 -8.57
C ASP A 49 -6.84 4.19 -8.23
N ASN A 50 -6.62 2.87 -8.06
CA ASN A 50 -7.62 1.96 -7.54
C ASN A 50 -8.01 2.28 -6.09
N LEU A 51 -7.05 2.62 -5.22
CA LEU A 51 -7.33 3.02 -3.84
C LEU A 51 -8.12 4.33 -3.79
N ALA A 52 -7.76 5.32 -4.59
CA ALA A 52 -8.49 6.58 -4.71
C ALA A 52 -9.92 6.35 -5.21
N ARG A 53 -10.11 5.46 -6.20
CA ARG A 53 -11.43 5.08 -6.69
C ARG A 53 -12.25 4.35 -5.62
N LEU A 54 -11.64 3.42 -4.88
CA LEU A 54 -12.29 2.72 -3.78
C LEU A 54 -12.67 3.68 -2.65
N LEU A 55 -11.80 4.62 -2.29
CA LEU A 55 -12.08 5.67 -1.30
C LEU A 55 -13.24 6.56 -1.76
N LEU A 56 -13.27 6.94 -3.04
CA LEU A 56 -14.35 7.76 -3.59
C LEU A 56 -15.70 7.02 -3.53
N VAL A 57 -15.76 5.79 -4.05
CA VAL A 57 -16.96 4.96 -4.03
C VAL A 57 -17.37 4.63 -2.59
N GLY A 58 -16.40 4.33 -1.72
CA GLY A 58 -16.62 4.09 -0.30
C GLY A 58 -17.18 5.33 0.41
N ALA A 59 -16.63 6.52 0.16
CA ALA A 59 -17.14 7.77 0.71
C ALA A 59 -18.58 8.07 0.24
N LEU A 60 -18.87 7.87 -1.05
CA LEU A 60 -20.23 7.98 -1.58
C LEU A 60 -21.17 6.97 -0.93
N GLY A 61 -20.73 5.73 -0.73
CA GLY A 61 -21.48 4.68 -0.05
C GLY A 61 -21.78 5.03 1.41
N VAL A 62 -20.77 5.48 2.16
CA VAL A 62 -20.93 5.95 3.54
C VAL A 62 -21.90 7.13 3.61
N LEU A 63 -21.82 8.09 2.69
CA LEU A 63 -22.76 9.21 2.62
C LEU A 63 -24.19 8.75 2.34
N ALA A 64 -24.38 7.84 1.38
CA ALA A 64 -25.69 7.27 1.05
C ALA A 64 -26.29 6.49 2.24
N LEU A 65 -25.47 5.69 2.93
CA LEU A 65 -25.89 4.99 4.15
C LEU A 65 -26.24 5.96 5.27
N TRP A 66 -25.47 7.04 5.44
CA TRP A 66 -25.75 8.07 6.43
C TRP A 66 -27.11 8.75 6.17
N LEU A 67 -27.37 9.16 4.93
CA LEU A 67 -28.66 9.72 4.53
C LEU A 67 -29.80 8.72 4.73
N GLY A 68 -29.59 7.46 4.34
CA GLY A 68 -30.55 6.38 4.57
C GLY A 68 -30.88 6.22 6.07
N ALA A 69 -29.86 6.15 6.93
CA ALA A 69 -30.03 6.04 8.37
C ALA A 69 -30.79 7.25 8.96
N ALA A 70 -30.52 8.46 8.46
CA ALA A 70 -31.26 9.66 8.86
C ALA A 70 -32.75 9.58 8.45
N CYS A 71 -33.05 9.14 7.23
CA CYS A 71 -34.42 8.92 6.76
C CYS A 71 -35.14 7.86 7.60
N TRP A 72 -34.49 6.73 7.89
CA TRP A 72 -35.04 5.68 8.76
C TRP A 72 -35.32 6.19 10.17
N THR A 73 -34.41 6.98 10.73
CA THR A 73 -34.61 7.60 12.06
C THR A 73 -35.79 8.55 12.05
N ALA A 74 -35.90 9.41 11.04
CA ALA A 74 -37.04 10.31 10.89
C ALA A 74 -38.36 9.53 10.77
N LEU A 75 -38.37 8.44 9.98
CA LEU A 75 -39.53 7.56 9.86
C LEU A 75 -39.94 6.96 11.21
N ILE A 76 -38.98 6.46 11.99
CA ILE A 76 -39.23 5.92 13.35
C ILE A 76 -39.81 7.01 14.25
N VAL A 77 -39.25 8.22 14.22
CA VAL A 77 -39.74 9.35 15.02
C VAL A 77 -41.18 9.67 14.67
N VAL A 78 -41.52 9.76 13.38
CA VAL A 78 -42.89 10.05 12.92
C VAL A 78 -43.86 8.94 13.33
N LEU A 79 -43.51 7.67 13.12
CA LEU A 79 -44.36 6.54 13.49
C LEU A 79 -44.60 6.45 15.01
N ALA A 80 -43.57 6.74 15.81
CA ALA A 80 -43.64 6.67 17.26
C ALA A 80 -44.17 7.97 17.90
N TRP A 81 -44.42 9.03 17.12
CA TRP A 81 -44.74 10.35 17.63
C TRP A 81 -46.05 10.37 18.42
N ASP A 82 -47.08 9.69 17.95
CA ASP A 82 -48.38 9.65 18.64
C ASP A 82 -48.27 8.94 20.00
N ALA A 83 -47.51 7.85 20.06
CA ALA A 83 -47.35 7.04 21.27
C ALA A 83 -46.38 7.65 22.30
N LEU A 84 -45.27 8.24 21.87
CA LEU A 84 -44.19 8.72 22.76
C LEU A 84 -44.04 10.25 22.78
N GLY A 85 -44.53 10.95 21.77
CA GLY A 85 -44.33 12.40 21.59
C GLY A 85 -42.86 12.77 21.67
N TRP A 86 -42.54 13.80 22.45
CA TRP A 86 -41.17 14.30 22.63
C TRP A 86 -40.17 13.28 23.20
N LYS A 87 -40.64 12.23 23.90
CA LYS A 87 -39.76 11.22 24.53
C LYS A 87 -38.95 10.44 23.50
N ILE A 88 -39.48 10.25 22.28
CA ILE A 88 -38.74 9.56 21.21
C ILE A 88 -37.48 10.32 20.81
N LEU A 89 -37.51 11.66 20.87
CA LEU A 89 -36.35 12.49 20.55
C LEU A 89 -35.23 12.28 21.56
N LEU A 90 -35.56 12.14 22.85
CA LEU A 90 -34.57 11.78 23.88
C LEU A 90 -33.99 10.39 23.66
N LEU A 91 -34.80 9.40 23.28
CA LEU A 91 -34.31 8.05 23.00
C LEU A 91 -33.35 8.04 21.80
N VAL A 92 -33.71 8.72 20.71
CA VAL A 92 -32.85 8.86 19.53
C VAL A 92 -31.56 9.60 19.88
N ALA A 93 -31.64 10.71 20.63
CA ALA A 93 -30.47 11.45 21.08
C ALA A 93 -29.56 10.61 21.98
N ALA A 94 -30.12 9.84 22.90
CA ALA A 94 -29.36 8.93 23.76
C ALA A 94 -28.68 7.82 22.95
N PHE A 95 -29.39 7.23 21.98
CA PHE A 95 -28.85 6.20 21.09
C PHE A 95 -27.64 6.71 20.31
N TYR A 96 -27.76 7.85 19.63
CA TYR A 96 -26.65 8.43 18.87
C TYR A 96 -25.50 8.88 19.76
N THR A 97 -25.78 9.38 20.97
CA THR A 97 -24.75 9.74 21.95
C THR A 97 -23.94 8.52 22.39
N LEU A 98 -24.62 7.41 22.71
CA LEU A 98 -23.97 6.15 23.06
C LEU A 98 -23.16 5.59 21.90
N LEU A 99 -23.71 5.64 20.68
CA LEU A 99 -23.02 5.20 19.46
C LEU A 99 -21.74 6.02 19.23
N ALA A 100 -21.81 7.35 19.30
CA ALA A 100 -20.66 8.23 19.17
C ALA A 100 -19.60 7.94 20.25
N LEU A 101 -20.02 7.71 21.50
CA LEU A 101 -19.12 7.39 22.59
C LEU A 101 -18.45 6.01 22.39
N ALA A 102 -19.17 5.01 21.88
CA ALA A 102 -18.63 3.71 21.55
C ALA A 102 -17.58 3.81 20.43
N ILE A 103 -17.87 4.56 19.36
CA ILE A 103 -16.93 4.81 18.26
C ILE A 103 -15.70 5.54 18.77
N LEU A 104 -15.84 6.59 19.59
CA LEU A 104 -14.72 7.33 20.15
C LEU A 104 -13.83 6.45 21.03
N ARG A 105 -14.43 5.58 21.85
CA ARG A 105 -13.69 4.60 22.66
C ARG A 105 -12.98 3.57 21.79
N HIS A 106 -13.62 3.09 20.73
CA HIS A 106 -13.01 2.15 19.80
C HIS A 106 -11.84 2.77 19.06
N ALA A 107 -12.00 4.00 18.55
CA ALA A 107 -10.94 4.77 17.89
C ALA A 107 -9.76 5.03 18.84
N ARG A 108 -10.02 5.42 20.10
CA ARG A 108 -8.97 5.55 21.13
C ARG A 108 -8.28 4.23 21.41
N SER A 109 -9.04 3.13 21.55
CA SER A 109 -8.45 1.81 21.74
C SER A 109 -7.62 1.36 20.54
N MET A 110 -7.97 1.73 19.30
CA MET A 110 -7.15 1.43 18.12
C MET A 110 -5.85 2.24 18.12
N LEU A 111 -5.88 3.48 18.61
CA LEU A 111 -4.70 4.33 18.70
C LEU A 111 -3.77 3.92 19.86
N GLU A 112 -4.36 3.50 21.00
CA GLU A 112 -3.64 2.97 22.16
C GLU A 112 -3.08 1.55 21.91
N ARG A 113 -3.75 0.76 21.06
CA ARG A 113 -3.22 -0.51 20.54
C ARG A 113 -2.28 -0.20 19.38
N ASP A 114 -1.09 0.28 19.72
CA ASP A 114 0.17 0.37 18.97
C ASP A 114 0.32 -0.63 17.78
N LYS A 115 -0.49 -0.46 16.72
CA LYS A 115 -0.50 -1.25 15.47
C LYS A 115 -0.54 -0.35 14.24
N LEU A 116 -0.31 0.95 14.43
CA LEU A 116 0.04 1.93 13.40
C LEU A 116 1.49 2.39 13.51
N SER A 117 2.18 2.09 14.61
CA SER A 117 3.62 2.02 14.55
C SER A 117 3.93 0.82 13.65
N MET A 118 4.79 1.00 12.65
CA MET A 118 5.60 -0.08 12.13
C MET A 118 6.86 -0.16 13.01
N PRO A 119 6.80 -0.61 14.28
CA PRO A 119 7.97 -0.61 15.14
C PRO A 119 9.01 -1.59 14.60
N ALA A 120 8.58 -2.68 13.94
CA ALA A 120 9.46 -3.62 13.25
C ALA A 120 10.20 -2.95 12.07
N THR A 121 9.50 -2.22 11.19
CA THR A 121 10.12 -1.56 10.03
C THR A 121 10.96 -0.34 10.42
N LEU A 122 10.53 0.45 11.41
CA LEU A 122 11.35 1.55 11.96
C LEU A 122 12.56 1.03 12.74
N ALA A 123 12.47 -0.14 13.39
CA ALA A 123 13.63 -0.77 14.04
C ALA A 123 14.63 -1.30 13.00
N GLU A 124 14.17 -1.90 11.90
CA GLU A 124 15.04 -2.28 10.77
C GLU A 124 15.71 -1.07 10.13
N LEU A 125 14.96 0.01 9.84
CA LEU A 125 15.51 1.26 9.30
C LEU A 125 16.52 1.94 10.24
N ARG A 126 16.36 1.77 11.56
CA ARG A 126 17.30 2.32 12.55
C ARG A 126 18.57 1.49 12.67
N GLY A 127 18.46 0.17 12.56
CA GLY A 127 19.62 -0.73 12.51
C GLY A 127 20.48 -0.48 11.27
N ASP A 128 19.87 -0.25 10.12
CA ASP A 128 20.59 0.06 8.87
C ASP A 128 21.29 1.43 8.94
N ARG A 129 20.65 2.41 9.61
CA ARG A 129 21.26 3.72 9.89
C ARG A 129 22.43 3.64 10.87
N ASP A 130 22.30 2.88 11.95
CA ASP A 130 23.37 2.75 12.95
C ASP A 130 24.55 1.92 12.43
N ALA A 131 24.36 1.14 11.35
CA ALA A 131 25.45 0.50 10.62
C ALA A 131 26.20 1.46 9.66
N LEU A 132 25.61 2.61 9.34
CA LEU A 132 26.16 3.63 8.44
C LEU A 132 26.86 4.79 9.17
N LEU A 133 26.78 4.86 10.51
CA LEU A 133 27.46 5.84 11.37
C LEU A 133 28.55 5.17 12.21
#